data_AF-A0A0D0C246-F1
#
_entry.id   AF-A0A0D0C246-F1
#
_cell.length_a   1.000
_cell.length_b   1.000
_cell.length_c   1.000
_cell.angle_alpha   90.00
_cell.angle_beta   90.00
_cell.angle_gamma   90.00
#
_symmetry.space_group_name_H-M   'P 1'
#
loop_
_entity.id
_entity.type
_entity.pdbx_description
1 polymer ?
#
loop_
_entity_poly.entity_id
_entity_poly.type
_entity_poly.pdbx_seq_one_letter_code
_entity_poly.pdbx_strand_id
1 'polypeptide(L)'
;MPQIRVRPKYPKIAKDGKADASKEQSGTCRKYYEQYSQKRLTGGIMACWCTHSVCYGFHCIPLGEGRNDAFSAMVMRWPHAPKRVIYDFACALGPYCWTREPQFFARTEFLIDDFHASGHTRCSTSAFLKTHSAIQSKLGVINSSAAECGNSGLARIRKSVSYMTQSRAILYCWVFISIWNRLRIQKLKREETKLC
;
A
#
# COMPACT_ATOMS: atom_id res chain seq x y z
N MET A 1 -1.84 -5.34 11.97
CA MET A 1 -3.07 -4.83 12.62
C MET A 1 -4.20 -5.85 12.53
N PRO A 2 -4.96 -6.05 13.61
CA PRO A 2 -6.16 -6.89 13.58
C PRO A 2 -7.21 -6.30 12.64
N GLN A 3 -8.12 -7.14 12.16
CA GLN A 3 -9.31 -6.66 11.48
C GLN A 3 -10.26 -6.06 12.52
N ILE A 4 -10.66 -4.81 12.32
CA ILE A 4 -11.55 -4.08 13.24
C ILE A 4 -12.97 -3.95 12.71
N ARG A 5 -13.18 -4.16 11.41
CA ARG A 5 -14.49 -4.18 10.77
C ARG A 5 -14.48 -5.01 9.49
N VAL A 6 -15.68 -5.39 9.04
CA VAL A 6 -15.87 -6.11 7.78
C VAL A 6 -15.84 -5.12 6.62
N ARG A 7 -15.34 -5.56 5.46
CA ARG A 7 -15.39 -4.75 4.23
C ARG A 7 -16.84 -4.42 3.88
N PRO A 8 -17.22 -3.14 3.75
CA PRO A 8 -18.56 -2.79 3.29
C PRO A 8 -18.82 -3.32 1.88
N LYS A 9 -20.10 -3.51 1.54
CA LYS A 9 -20.55 -3.93 0.20
C LYS A 9 -21.30 -2.77 -0.42
N TYR A 10 -21.08 -2.52 -1.71
CA TYR A 10 -21.78 -1.48 -2.46
C TYR A 10 -22.60 -2.12 -3.60
N PRO A 11 -23.86 -2.53 -3.33
CA PRO A 11 -24.68 -3.24 -4.32
C PRO A 11 -24.92 -2.47 -5.62
N LYS A 12 -24.92 -1.13 -5.54
CA LYS A 12 -25.12 -0.23 -6.68
C LYS A 12 -23.86 -0.11 -7.57
N ILE A 13 -22.74 -0.70 -7.17
CA ILE A 13 -21.50 -0.69 -7.95
C ILE A 13 -21.30 -2.09 -8.55
N ALA A 14 -21.53 -2.23 -9.86
CA ALA A 14 -21.58 -3.52 -10.56
C ALA A 14 -20.34 -4.42 -10.42
N LYS A 15 -19.17 -3.82 -10.15
CA LYS A 15 -17.88 -4.53 -9.98
C LYS A 15 -17.34 -4.45 -8.54
N ASP A 16 -18.18 -4.19 -7.55
CA ASP A 16 -17.71 -4.12 -6.16
C ASP A 16 -17.17 -5.46 -5.65
N GLY A 17 -16.03 -5.40 -4.94
CA GLY A 17 -15.36 -6.57 -4.35
C GLY A 17 -14.78 -7.57 -5.36
N LYS A 18 -14.94 -7.33 -6.68
CA LYS A 18 -14.34 -8.15 -7.73
C LYS A 18 -12.91 -7.69 -7.99
N ALA A 19 -12.07 -8.62 -8.44
CA ALA A 19 -10.75 -8.27 -8.96
C ALA A 19 -10.89 -7.24 -10.08
N ASP A 20 -9.96 -6.29 -10.14
CA ASP A 20 -9.97 -5.24 -11.16
C ASP A 20 -9.86 -5.91 -12.55
N ALA A 21 -10.96 -5.92 -13.32
CA ALA A 21 -10.93 -6.44 -14.69
C ALA A 21 -10.39 -5.34 -15.63
N SER A 22 -9.19 -5.56 -16.15
CA SER A 22 -8.48 -4.65 -17.07
C SER A 22 -9.18 -4.54 -18.43
N LYS A 23 -10.27 -3.79 -18.52
CA LYS A 23 -10.84 -3.31 -19.80
C LYS A 23 -11.47 -1.92 -19.68
N GLU A 24 -10.85 -0.97 -18.99
CA GLU A 24 -11.22 0.44 -19.17
C GLU A 24 -10.47 1.00 -20.39
N GLN A 25 -11.22 1.22 -21.47
CA GLN A 25 -10.77 1.75 -22.75
C GLN A 25 -10.57 3.29 -22.74
N SER A 26 -10.68 3.97 -21.60
CA SER A 26 -10.74 5.43 -21.54
C SER A 26 -9.78 6.03 -20.51
N GLY A 27 -8.73 6.72 -20.97
CA GLY A 27 -8.08 7.83 -20.25
C GLY A 27 -7.32 7.58 -18.93
N THR A 28 -7.46 6.44 -18.26
CA THR A 28 -6.88 6.19 -16.92
C THR A 28 -5.45 5.62 -16.98
N CYS A 29 -4.68 5.81 -15.89
CA CYS A 29 -3.31 5.33 -15.75
C CYS A 29 -3.21 3.81 -15.92
N ARG A 30 -2.29 3.33 -16.78
CA ARG A 30 -2.20 1.91 -17.21
C ARG A 30 -1.07 1.11 -16.54
N LYS A 31 -0.51 1.58 -15.41
CA LYS A 31 0.70 0.98 -14.82
C LYS A 31 0.51 -0.52 -14.46
N TYR A 32 1.34 -1.37 -15.07
CA TYR A 32 1.72 -2.77 -14.75
C TYR A 32 0.67 -3.81 -14.32
N TYR A 33 -0.52 -3.84 -14.92
CA TYR A 33 -1.42 -5.01 -14.72
C TYR A 33 -0.87 -6.31 -15.35
N GLU A 34 0.04 -6.18 -16.33
CA GLU A 34 0.51 -7.31 -17.15
C GLU A 34 1.56 -8.21 -16.49
N GLN A 35 2.34 -7.73 -15.52
CA GLN A 35 3.41 -8.54 -14.92
C GLN A 35 2.93 -9.53 -13.85
N TYR A 36 1.84 -9.22 -13.14
CA TYR A 36 1.38 -10.02 -11.99
C TYR A 36 0.34 -11.10 -12.35
N SER A 37 -0.37 -10.95 -13.47
CA SER A 37 -1.49 -11.83 -13.83
C SER A 37 -1.10 -13.17 -14.47
N GLN A 38 0.13 -13.33 -14.95
CA GLN A 38 0.49 -14.47 -15.82
C GLN A 38 0.87 -15.77 -15.08
N LYS A 39 1.13 -15.75 -13.77
CA LYS A 39 1.84 -16.88 -13.11
C LYS A 39 1.03 -17.82 -12.20
N ARG A 40 -0.31 -17.74 -12.13
CA ARG A 40 -1.17 -18.62 -11.26
C ARG A 40 -0.73 -18.70 -9.78
N LEU A 41 0.11 -17.77 -9.32
CA LEU A 41 0.51 -17.63 -7.92
C LEU A 41 -0.48 -16.68 -7.24
N THR A 42 -0.55 -16.71 -5.91
CA THR A 42 -1.27 -15.68 -5.15
C THR A 42 -0.75 -14.30 -5.54
N GLY A 43 -1.59 -13.27 -5.47
CA GLY A 43 -1.21 -11.89 -5.82
C GLY A 43 -0.15 -11.27 -4.90
N GLY A 44 0.33 -12.01 -3.89
CA GLY A 44 1.44 -11.64 -3.03
C GLY A 44 1.01 -11.07 -1.69
N ILE A 45 1.89 -10.24 -1.12
CA ILE A 45 1.69 -9.59 0.17
C ILE A 45 1.84 -8.09 -0.04
N MET A 46 0.81 -7.33 0.32
CA MET A 46 0.86 -5.89 0.39
C MET A 46 1.14 -5.47 1.83
N ALA A 47 2.34 -4.97 2.09
CA ALA A 47 2.72 -4.47 3.41
C ALA A 47 2.53 -2.95 3.51
N CYS A 48 2.11 -2.50 4.69
CA CYS A 48 1.89 -1.09 4.97
C CYS A 48 3.01 -0.58 5.88
N TRP A 49 3.78 0.37 5.38
CA TRP A 49 4.97 0.90 6.03
C TRP A 49 4.74 2.35 6.46
N CYS A 50 5.36 2.75 7.56
CA CYS A 50 5.52 4.16 7.90
C CYS A 50 6.81 4.72 7.29
N THR A 51 6.97 6.05 7.36
CA THR A 51 8.17 6.77 6.86
C THR A 51 9.47 6.34 7.55
N HIS A 52 9.37 5.76 8.75
CA HIS A 52 10.50 5.22 9.49
C HIS A 52 10.80 3.76 9.16
N SER A 53 10.21 3.18 8.11
CA SER A 53 10.33 1.76 7.73
C SER A 53 9.86 0.77 8.81
N VAL A 54 8.92 1.19 9.66
CA VAL A 54 8.19 0.29 10.56
C VAL A 54 6.94 -0.20 9.85
N CYS A 55 6.70 -1.50 9.84
CA CYS A 55 5.55 -2.12 9.21
C CYS A 55 4.36 -2.15 10.17
N TYR A 56 3.23 -1.57 9.77
CA TYR A 56 1.97 -1.68 10.53
C TYR A 56 1.28 -3.04 10.35
N GLY A 57 1.61 -3.73 9.28
CA GLY A 57 1.12 -5.06 8.96
C GLY A 57 1.04 -5.27 7.47
N PHE A 58 0.38 -6.37 7.10
CA PHE A 58 0.27 -6.78 5.72
C PHE A 58 -1.11 -7.33 5.40
N HIS A 59 -1.42 -7.35 4.11
CA HIS A 59 -2.63 -7.91 3.52
C HIS A 59 -2.22 -8.94 2.47
N CYS A 60 -2.77 -10.15 2.58
CA CYS A 60 -2.54 -11.20 1.59
C CYS A 60 -3.45 -10.97 0.40
N ILE A 61 -2.87 -10.84 -0.79
CA ILE A 61 -3.62 -10.62 -2.02
C ILE A 61 -3.92 -12.00 -2.63
N PRO A 62 -5.20 -12.37 -2.81
CA PRO A 62 -5.55 -13.71 -3.25
C PRO A 62 -5.26 -13.95 -4.75
N LEU A 63 -5.47 -12.95 -5.61
CA LEU A 63 -5.38 -13.12 -7.07
C LEU A 63 -4.42 -12.13 -7.74
N GLY A 64 -4.67 -10.83 -7.62
CA GLY A 64 -3.84 -9.80 -8.24
C GLY A 64 -3.96 -8.50 -7.48
N GLU A 65 -2.85 -7.78 -7.37
CA GLU A 65 -2.81 -6.48 -6.69
C GLU A 65 -3.69 -5.48 -7.44
N GLY A 66 -4.58 -4.82 -6.71
CA GLY A 66 -5.48 -3.83 -7.27
C GLY A 66 -5.99 -2.85 -6.23
N ARG A 67 -6.84 -1.93 -6.67
CA ARG A 67 -7.38 -0.86 -5.81
C ARG A 67 -8.21 -1.43 -4.68
N ASN A 68 -8.91 -2.53 -4.96
CA ASN A 68 -9.76 -3.21 -4.00
C ASN A 68 -8.98 -3.74 -2.78
N ASP A 69 -7.78 -4.29 -2.96
CA ASP A 69 -7.00 -4.85 -1.85
C ASP A 69 -6.46 -3.75 -0.94
N ALA A 70 -5.89 -2.68 -1.53
CA ALA A 70 -5.46 -1.50 -0.78
C ALA A 70 -6.63 -0.85 -0.02
N PHE A 71 -7.76 -0.63 -0.70
CA PHE A 71 -8.98 -0.13 -0.08
C PHE A 71 -9.46 -1.02 1.06
N SER A 72 -9.58 -2.33 0.82
CA SER A 72 -10.08 -3.28 1.81
C SER A 72 -9.16 -3.34 3.02
N ALA A 73 -7.84 -3.33 2.82
CA ALA A 73 -6.88 -3.30 3.91
C ALA A 73 -7.03 -2.03 4.77
N MET A 74 -7.17 -0.86 4.14
CA MET A 74 -7.35 0.40 4.86
C MET A 74 -8.65 0.42 5.65
N VAL A 75 -9.77 0.14 4.98
CA VAL A 75 -11.09 0.16 5.64
C VAL A 75 -11.12 -0.89 6.74
N MET A 76 -10.75 -2.14 6.50
CA MET A 76 -10.92 -3.20 7.50
C MET A 76 -9.97 -3.09 8.71
N ARG A 77 -8.86 -2.35 8.63
CA ARG A 77 -7.79 -2.37 9.64
C ARG A 77 -7.54 -1.03 10.34
N TRP A 78 -7.92 0.10 9.74
CA TRP A 78 -7.72 1.42 10.36
C TRP A 78 -9.00 1.98 10.96
N PRO A 79 -9.00 2.43 12.23
CA PRO A 79 -10.18 3.06 12.83
C PRO A 79 -10.53 4.38 12.14
N HIS A 80 -9.51 5.14 11.74
CA HIS A 80 -9.61 6.37 10.96
C HIS A 80 -8.67 6.29 9.76
N ALA A 81 -9.10 6.81 8.60
CA ALA A 81 -8.28 6.76 7.41
C ALA A 81 -6.92 7.46 7.64
N PRO A 82 -5.84 6.93 7.05
CA PRO A 82 -4.56 7.64 7.07
C PRO A 82 -4.74 9.06 6.51
N LYS A 83 -4.07 10.04 7.09
CA LYS A 83 -4.03 11.41 6.53
C LYS A 83 -3.43 11.42 5.12
N ARG A 84 -2.49 10.51 4.87
CA ARG A 84 -1.76 10.40 3.61
C ARG A 84 -1.48 8.95 3.28
N VAL A 85 -1.68 8.59 2.02
CA VAL A 85 -1.40 7.28 1.46
C VAL A 85 -0.47 7.50 0.27
N ILE A 86 0.77 7.04 0.40
CA ILE A 86 1.75 7.06 -0.69
C ILE A 86 1.75 5.66 -1.30
N TYR A 87 1.42 5.58 -2.59
CA TYR A 87 1.26 4.32 -3.28
C TYR A 87 1.48 4.48 -4.79
N ASP A 88 2.15 3.51 -5.38
CA ASP A 88 2.41 3.44 -6.82
C ASP A 88 1.18 3.69 -7.69
N PHE A 89 0.02 3.16 -7.30
CA PHE A 89 -1.22 3.32 -8.06
C PHE A 89 -2.21 4.27 -7.38
N ALA A 90 -1.70 5.22 -6.59
CA ALA A 90 -2.49 6.20 -5.84
C ALA A 90 -3.46 7.00 -6.73
N CYS A 91 -3.05 7.34 -7.95
CA CYS A 91 -3.87 8.10 -8.91
C CYS A 91 -5.23 7.45 -9.20
N ALA A 92 -5.31 6.12 -9.21
CA ALA A 92 -6.55 5.39 -9.41
C ALA A 92 -7.17 4.91 -8.09
N LEU A 93 -6.34 4.73 -7.05
CA LEU A 93 -6.79 4.38 -5.70
C LEU A 93 -7.60 5.51 -5.05
N GLY A 94 -7.19 6.77 -5.19
CA GLY A 94 -7.88 7.90 -4.58
C GLY A 94 -9.35 8.01 -5.01
N PRO A 95 -9.64 8.14 -6.32
CA PRO A 95 -11.01 8.12 -6.83
C PRO A 95 -11.80 6.88 -6.43
N TYR A 96 -11.15 5.71 -6.41
CA TYR A 96 -11.77 4.45 -5.97
C TYR A 96 -12.24 4.51 -4.51
N CYS A 97 -11.39 5.04 -3.63
CA CYS A 97 -11.64 5.21 -2.20
C CYS A 97 -12.72 6.26 -1.93
N TRP A 98 -12.59 7.46 -2.51
CA TRP A 98 -13.54 8.55 -2.29
C TRP A 98 -14.95 8.23 -2.81
N THR A 99 -15.08 7.49 -3.91
CA THR A 99 -16.39 7.11 -4.45
C THR A 99 -17.13 6.12 -3.54
N ARG A 100 -16.40 5.27 -2.80
CA ARG A 100 -16.96 4.20 -1.97
C ARG A 100 -17.18 4.63 -0.53
N GLU A 101 -16.19 5.32 0.05
CA GLU A 101 -16.19 5.73 1.45
C GLU A 101 -15.79 7.21 1.57
N PRO A 102 -16.62 8.14 1.04
CA PRO A 102 -16.29 9.56 0.99
C PRO A 102 -16.06 10.15 2.38
N GLN A 103 -16.88 9.75 3.36
CA GLN A 103 -16.76 10.24 4.75
C GLN A 103 -15.48 9.72 5.42
N PHE A 104 -15.13 8.45 5.22
CA PHE A 104 -13.94 7.85 5.81
C PHE A 104 -12.66 8.49 5.25
N PHE A 105 -12.60 8.71 3.93
CA PHE A 105 -11.43 9.24 3.22
C PHE A 105 -11.47 10.76 2.96
N ALA A 106 -12.41 11.49 3.56
CA ALA A 106 -12.64 12.92 3.31
C ALA A 106 -11.39 13.80 3.51
N ARG A 107 -10.48 13.36 4.38
CA ARG A 107 -9.22 14.07 4.72
C ARG A 107 -7.98 13.25 4.37
N THR A 108 -8.11 12.28 3.46
CA THR A 108 -7.01 11.43 3.03
C THR A 108 -6.46 11.91 1.70
N GLU A 109 -5.17 12.23 1.68
CA GLU A 109 -4.42 12.52 0.47
C GLU A 109 -3.84 11.23 -0.13
N PHE A 110 -4.04 11.04 -1.43
CA PHE A 110 -3.45 9.93 -2.17
C PHE A 110 -2.37 10.46 -3.10
N LEU A 111 -1.13 10.03 -2.86
CA LEU A 111 0.05 10.51 -3.57
C LEU A 111 0.81 9.35 -4.22
N ILE A 112 1.25 9.56 -5.45
CA ILE A 112 2.10 8.64 -6.20
C ILE A 112 3.49 8.71 -5.59
N ASP A 113 4.06 7.53 -5.35
CA ASP A 113 5.45 7.40 -4.94
C ASP A 113 6.41 7.94 -6.01
N ASP A 114 7.39 8.73 -5.58
CA ASP A 114 8.33 9.44 -6.46
C ASP A 114 9.20 8.48 -7.28
N PHE A 115 9.56 7.30 -6.75
CA PHE A 115 10.32 6.28 -7.48
C PHE A 115 9.60 5.80 -8.73
N HIS A 116 8.28 5.88 -8.69
CA HIS A 116 7.41 5.34 -9.71
C HIS A 116 6.79 6.42 -10.59
N ALA A 117 7.01 7.69 -10.27
CA ALA A 117 6.41 8.84 -10.95
C ALA A 117 6.63 8.84 -12.47
N SER A 118 7.79 8.38 -12.96
CA SER A 118 8.09 8.32 -14.40
C SER A 118 7.12 7.44 -15.20
N GLY A 119 6.52 6.43 -14.56
CA GLY A 119 5.50 5.55 -15.17
C GLY A 119 4.11 6.20 -15.32
N HIS A 120 3.90 7.40 -14.78
CA HIS A 120 2.59 8.06 -14.70
C HIS A 120 2.44 9.21 -15.71
N THR A 121 2.62 8.93 -17.00
CA THR A 121 2.63 9.97 -18.06
C THR A 121 1.29 10.67 -18.32
N ARG A 122 0.16 10.09 -17.87
CA ARG A 122 -1.20 10.65 -18.05
C ARG A 122 -1.89 11.03 -16.74
N CYS A 123 -1.16 11.03 -15.62
CA CYS A 123 -1.74 11.37 -14.33
C CYS A 123 -1.68 12.88 -14.09
N SER A 124 -2.67 13.42 -13.37
CA SER A 124 -2.62 14.82 -12.93
C SER A 124 -1.40 15.06 -12.03
N THR A 125 -0.75 16.22 -12.21
CA THR A 125 0.38 16.68 -11.37
C THR A 125 0.00 16.73 -9.88
N SER A 126 -1.28 16.96 -9.57
CA SER A 126 -1.82 16.94 -8.21
C SER A 126 -1.73 15.58 -7.51
N ALA A 127 -1.49 14.49 -8.23
CA ALA A 127 -1.32 13.17 -7.65
C ALA A 127 0.13 12.86 -7.27
N PHE A 128 1.12 13.70 -7.62
CA PHE A 128 2.53 13.39 -7.39
C PHE A 128 3.04 13.96 -6.07
N LEU A 129 3.75 13.14 -5.29
CA LEU A 129 4.37 13.58 -4.04
C LEU A 129 5.33 14.76 -4.27
N LYS A 130 6.16 14.71 -5.31
CA LYS A 130 7.05 15.81 -5.72
C LYS A 130 6.36 17.16 -5.94
N THR A 131 5.16 17.17 -6.51
CA THR A 131 4.41 18.42 -6.73
C THR A 131 3.91 18.99 -5.41
N HIS A 132 3.47 18.14 -4.49
CA HIS A 132 3.05 18.55 -3.16
C HIS A 132 4.22 18.99 -2.28
N SER A 133 5.39 18.35 -2.39
CA SER A 133 6.58 18.74 -1.63
C SER A 133 7.15 20.10 -2.06
N ALA A 134 6.96 20.48 -3.33
CA ALA A 134 7.32 21.81 -3.82
C ALA A 134 6.45 22.94 -3.21
N ILE A 135 5.22 22.63 -2.81
CA ILE A 135 4.28 23.58 -2.19
C ILE A 135 4.38 23.52 -0.65
N GLN A 136 4.59 22.33 -0.10
CA GLN A 136 4.73 22.08 1.33
C GLN A 136 6.08 21.40 1.61
N SER A 137 7.06 22.19 2.05
CA SER A 137 8.43 21.70 2.35
C SER A 137 8.47 20.51 3.32
N LYS A 138 7.51 20.43 4.26
CA LYS A 138 7.36 19.31 5.21
C LYS A 138 7.09 17.96 4.52
N LEU A 139 6.55 17.94 3.30
CA LEU A 139 6.32 16.72 2.53
C LEU A 139 7.58 16.23 1.83
N GLY A 140 8.55 17.12 1.54
CA GLY A 140 9.85 16.74 0.99
C GLY A 140 10.71 15.92 1.95
N VAL A 141 10.40 15.97 3.26
CA VAL A 141 11.08 15.18 4.30
C VAL A 141 10.50 13.76 4.42
N ILE A 142 9.39 13.47 3.73
CA ILE A 142 8.78 12.14 3.76
C ILE A 142 9.67 11.15 3.02
N ASN A 143 10.18 10.16 3.74
CA ASN A 143 10.91 9.03 3.16
C ASN A 143 9.96 8.14 2.34
N SER A 144 9.79 8.47 1.06
CA SER A 144 8.98 7.67 0.13
C SER A 144 9.60 6.28 -0.14
N SER A 145 10.93 6.16 -0.04
CA SER A 145 11.67 4.88 -0.15
C SER A 145 11.43 3.90 1.01
N ALA A 146 10.73 4.30 2.08
CA ALA A 146 10.53 3.45 3.24
C ALA A 146 9.83 2.13 2.88
N ALA A 147 8.87 2.18 1.96
CA ALA A 147 8.16 1.01 1.47
C ALA A 147 9.04 0.11 0.61
N GLU A 148 9.87 0.68 -0.28
CA GLU A 148 10.82 -0.07 -1.10
C GLU A 148 11.85 -0.81 -0.23
N CYS A 149 12.45 -0.12 0.74
CA CYS A 149 13.37 -0.71 1.70
C CYS A 149 12.71 -1.85 2.48
N GLY A 150 11.49 -1.63 2.99
CA GLY A 150 10.72 -2.68 3.68
C GLY A 150 10.41 -3.88 2.77
N ASN A 151 10.01 -3.62 1.53
CA ASN A 151 9.70 -4.65 0.54
C ASN A 151 10.94 -5.48 0.14
N SER A 152 12.12 -4.87 0.08
CA SER A 152 13.39 -5.61 -0.09
C SER A 152 13.62 -6.60 1.07
N GLY A 153 13.22 -6.23 2.29
CA GLY A 153 13.19 -7.11 3.45
C GLY A 153 12.27 -8.31 3.23
N LEU A 154 11.04 -8.07 2.78
CA LEU A 154 10.06 -9.13 2.47
C LEU A 154 10.49 -10.02 1.30
N ALA A 155 11.23 -9.47 0.33
CA ALA A 155 11.75 -10.25 -0.79
C ALA A 155 12.68 -11.39 -0.33
N ARG A 156 13.38 -11.22 0.80
CA ARG A 156 14.28 -12.23 1.39
C ARG A 156 13.55 -13.48 1.85
N ILE A 157 12.29 -13.34 2.29
CA ILE A 157 11.48 -14.46 2.78
C ILE A 157 10.55 -15.04 1.71
N ARG A 158 10.50 -14.42 0.52
CA ARG A 158 9.59 -14.81 -0.58
C ARG A 158 9.66 -16.30 -0.90
N LYS A 159 10.86 -16.85 -1.03
CA LYS A 159 11.07 -18.28 -1.35
C LYS A 159 10.57 -19.18 -0.22
N SER A 160 10.86 -18.86 1.03
CA SER A 160 10.38 -19.63 2.18
C SER A 160 8.86 -19.62 2.25
N VAL A 161 8.24 -18.45 2.08
CA VAL A 161 6.79 -18.26 2.11
C VAL A 161 6.10 -19.01 0.97
N SER A 162 6.70 -19.10 -0.22
CA SER A 162 6.07 -19.79 -1.37
C SER A 162 5.88 -21.30 -1.18
N TYR A 163 6.60 -21.94 -0.25
CA TYR A 163 6.44 -23.36 0.08
C TYR A 163 5.53 -23.61 1.29
N MET A 164 4.90 -22.56 1.84
CA MET A 164 4.05 -22.67 3.03
C MET A 164 2.57 -22.67 2.66
N THR A 165 1.76 -23.36 3.47
CA THR A 165 0.31 -23.13 3.48
C THR A 165 -0.01 -21.71 3.93
N GLN A 166 -1.17 -21.18 3.54
CA GLN A 166 -1.55 -19.81 3.86
C GLN A 166 -1.44 -19.50 5.36
N SER A 167 -1.93 -20.38 6.23
CA SER A 167 -1.87 -20.19 7.70
C SER A 167 -0.43 -20.10 8.21
N ARG A 168 0.47 -20.95 7.69
CA ARG A 168 1.90 -20.93 8.06
C ARG A 168 2.60 -19.70 7.50
N ALA A 169 2.29 -19.32 6.27
CA ALA A 169 2.80 -18.10 5.64
C ALA A 169 2.42 -16.84 6.44
N ILE A 170 1.16 -16.75 6.91
CA ILE A 170 0.68 -15.63 7.73
C ILE A 170 1.46 -15.54 9.05
N LEU A 171 1.59 -16.66 9.77
CA LEU A 171 2.35 -16.70 11.02
C LEU A 171 3.83 -16.35 10.81
N TYR A 172 4.45 -16.92 9.78
CA TYR A 172 5.85 -16.66 9.45
C TYR A 172 6.08 -15.18 9.12
N CYS A 173 5.24 -14.58 8.26
CA CYS A 173 5.33 -13.16 7.92
C CYS A 173 5.11 -12.27 9.14
N TRP A 174 4.18 -12.63 10.02
CA TRP A 174 3.93 -11.90 11.26
C TRP A 174 5.15 -11.91 12.19
N VAL A 175 5.80 -13.07 12.39
CA VAL A 175 7.03 -13.17 13.18
C VAL A 175 8.16 -12.36 12.54
N PHE A 176 8.37 -12.51 11.23
CA PHE A 176 9.39 -11.77 10.49
C PHE A 176 9.22 -10.25 10.66
N ILE A 177 8.01 -9.74 10.45
CA ILE A 177 7.68 -8.32 10.61
C ILE A 177 7.86 -7.86 12.05
N SER A 178 7.50 -8.69 13.04
CA SER A 178 7.67 -8.36 14.46
C SER A 178 9.15 -8.17 14.82
N ILE A 179 10.03 -9.04 14.30
CA ILE A 179 11.48 -8.93 14.47
C ILE A 179 12.01 -7.69 13.73
N TRP A 180 11.60 -7.49 12.48
CA TRP A 180 11.97 -6.31 11.68
C TRP A 180 11.65 -5.02 12.44
N ASN A 181 10.41 -4.89 12.92
CA ASN A 181 9.94 -3.71 13.64
C ASN A 181 10.75 -3.49 14.92
N ARG A 182 11.03 -4.54 15.70
CA ARG A 182 11.85 -4.44 16.91
C ARG A 182 13.24 -3.88 16.60
N LEU A 183 13.91 -4.44 15.59
CA LEU A 183 15.25 -4.00 15.19
C LEU A 183 15.23 -2.55 14.68
N ARG A 184 14.21 -2.18 13.90
CA ARG A 184 14.07 -0.83 13.37
C ARG A 184 13.84 0.19 14.47
N ILE A 185 12.94 -0.10 15.42
CA ILE A 185 12.66 0.76 16.57
C ILE A 185 13.92 0.92 17.44
N GLN A 186 14.68 -0.15 17.69
CA GLN A 186 15.95 -0.05 18.43
C GLN A 186 17.00 0.80 17.71
N LYS A 187 17.06 0.73 16.38
CA LYS A 187 17.94 1.60 15.58
C LYS A 187 17.54 3.07 15.72
N LEU A 188 16.25 3.39 15.56
CA LEU A 188 15.73 4.75 15.72
C LEU A 188 16.02 5.32 17.11
N LYS A 189 15.80 4.54 18.18
CA LYS A 189 16.13 4.96 19.54
C LYS A 189 17.61 5.30 19.72
N ARG A 190 18.51 4.50 19.13
CA ARG A 190 19.96 4.76 19.18
C ARG A 190 20.37 5.99 18.38
N GLU A 191 19.69 6.28 17.28
CA GLU A 191 19.91 7.50 16.48
C GLU A 191 19.44 8.74 17.25
N GLU A 192 18.30 8.66 17.93
CA GLU A 192 17.76 9.71 18.79
C GLU A 192 18.70 10.02 19.98
N THR A 193 19.23 9.00 20.67
CA THR A 193 20.18 9.19 21.77
C THR A 193 21.52 9.81 21.33
N LYS A 194 21.89 9.73 20.05
CA LYS A 194 23.12 10.35 19.51
C LYS A 194 22.95 11.83 19.14
N LEU A 195 21.70 12.30 19.07
CA LEU A 195 21.36 13.68 18.71
C LEU A 195 21.15 14.56 19.96
N CYS A 196 21.08 13.96 21.15
CA CYS A 196 21.07 14.63 22.46
C CYS A 196 22.47 14.59 23.08
#